data_AF-A0A8G0KVH1-F1
#
_entry.id   AF-A0A8G0KVH1-F1
#
_cell.length_a   1.000
_cell.length_b   1.000
_cell.length_c   1.000
_cell.angle_alpha   90.00
_cell.angle_beta   90.00
_cell.angle_gamma   90.00
#
_symmetry.space_group_name_H-M   'P 1'
#
loop_
_entity.id
_entity.type
_entity.pdbx_description
1 polymer ?
#
loop_
_entity_poly.entity_id
_entity_poly.type
_entity_poly.pdbx_seq_one_letter_code
_entity_poly.pdbx_strand_id
1 'polypeptide(L)' 'MIEKNKWIKNSMAIDGTLKTQTVYYPLLFYNFVEKDFIYTYYGGNWYKEFKKTTDFTTKNRVFEPAISLVLTN' A
#
# COMPACT_ATOMS: atom_id res chain seq x y z
N MET A 1 -9.20 12.00 8.87
CA MET A 1 -8.66 11.41 7.62
C MET A 1 -8.89 9.90 7.58
N ILE A 2 -8.76 9.20 8.72
CA ILE A 2 -9.04 7.76 8.84
C ILE A 2 -10.54 7.39 8.73
N GLU A 3 -11.46 8.29 9.12
CA GLU A 3 -12.91 8.11 8.89
C GLU A 3 -13.27 7.78 7.44
N LYS A 4 -12.53 8.34 6.47
CA LYS A 4 -12.85 8.14 5.05
C LYS A 4 -12.63 6.69 4.59
N ASN A 5 -11.87 5.91 5.36
CA ASN A 5 -11.58 4.51 5.06
C ASN A 5 -12.41 3.54 5.91
N LYS A 6 -13.37 4.08 6.66
CA LYS A 6 -14.22 3.34 7.57
C LYS A 6 -15.33 2.67 6.78
N TRP A 7 -15.42 1.35 6.90
CA TRP A 7 -16.52 0.56 6.40
C TRP A 7 -17.28 -0.04 7.57
N ILE A 8 -18.59 0.20 7.63
CA ILE A 8 -19.46 -0.26 8.71
C ILE A 8 -20.37 -1.34 8.14
N LYS A 9 -20.36 -2.51 8.79
CA LYS A 9 -21.25 -3.61 8.48
C LYS A 9 -22.12 -3.91 9.69
N ASN A 10 -23.43 -3.88 9.47
CA ASN A 10 -24.41 -4.28 10.47
C ASN A 10 -24.89 -5.70 10.17
N SER A 11 -24.94 -6.54 11.20
CA SER A 11 -25.48 -7.90 11.09
C SER A 11 -26.26 -8.25 12.36
N MET A 12 -27.40 -8.91 12.22
CA MET A 12 -28.07 -9.51 13.37
C MET A 12 -27.31 -10.76 13.80
N ALA A 13 -26.99 -10.82 15.09
CA ALA A 13 -26.48 -12.03 15.71
C ALA A 13 -27.64 -13.01 15.98
N ILE A 14 -27.27 -14.26 16.29
CA ILE A 14 -28.21 -15.36 16.52
C ILE A 14 -29.13 -15.08 17.73
N ASP A 15 -28.66 -14.27 18.68
CA ASP A 15 -29.41 -13.82 19.87
C ASP A 15 -30.34 -12.62 19.60
N GLY A 16 -30.48 -12.20 18.34
CA GLY A 16 -31.30 -11.05 17.95
C GLY A 16 -30.64 -9.69 18.21
N THR A 17 -29.40 -9.65 18.73
CA THR A 17 -28.69 -8.40 18.93
C THR A 17 -28.10 -7.86 17.63
N LEU A 18 -28.14 -6.53 17.47
CA LEU A 18 -27.58 -5.85 16.31
C LEU A 18 -26.08 -5.65 16.54
N LYS A 19 -25.24 -6.37 15.77
CA LYS A 19 -23.78 -6.24 15.84
C LYS A 19 -23.29 -5.31 14.74
N THR A 20 -22.63 -4.25 15.16
CA THR A 20 -21.96 -3.28 14.30
C THR A 20 -20.48 -3.62 14.23
N GLN A 21 -20.01 -4.05 13.05
CA GLN A 21 -18.60 -4.27 12.79
C GLN A 21 -18.04 -3.05 12.05
N THR A 22 -16.97 -2.47 12.58
CA THR A 22 -16.22 -1.41 11.90
C THR A 22 -14.92 -2.00 11.37
N VAL A 23 -14.68 -1.86 10.07
CA VAL A 23 -13.43 -2.24 9.40
C VAL A 23 -12.78 -0.97 8.85
N TYR A 24 -11.48 -0.81 9.09
CA TYR A 24 -10.69 0.26 8.48
C TYR A 24 -9.78 -0.35 7.43
N TYR A 25 -9.92 0.08 6.18
CA TYR A 25 -9.01 -0.34 5.12
C TYR A 25 -7.79 0.59 5.08
N PRO A 26 -6.55 0.08 5.07
CA PRO A 26 -5.40 0.93 4.83
C PRO A 26 -5.50 1.51 3.41
N LEU A 27 -5.34 2.82 3.28
CA LEU A 27 -5.12 3.42 1.96
C LEU A 27 -3.74 2.98 1.50
N LEU A 28 -3.70 2.16 0.45
CA LEU A 28 -2.48 1.90 -0.30
C LEU A 28 -2.13 3.16 -1.07
N PHE A 29 -1.23 3.96 -0.52
CA PHE A 29 -0.63 5.04 -1.26
C PHE A 29 0.59 4.50 -1.98
N TYR A 30 0.79 4.86 -3.24
CA TYR A 30 2.07 4.61 -3.90
C TYR A 30 2.96 5.81 -3.62
N ASN A 31 4.06 5.59 -2.91
CA ASN A 31 5.05 6.65 -2.68
C ASN A 31 6.13 6.57 -3.76
N PHE A 32 6.65 7.73 -4.15
CA PHE A 32 7.82 7.83 -5.00
C PHE A 32 9.07 7.65 -4.14
N VAL A 33 9.84 6.60 -4.42
CA VAL A 33 11.11 6.34 -3.77
C VAL A 33 12.21 6.33 -4.83
N GLU A 34 13.30 7.05 -4.56
CA GLU A 34 14.49 6.98 -5.39
C GLU A 34 15.24 5.68 -5.11
N LYS A 35 15.48 4.88 -6.16
CA LYS A 35 16.26 3.65 -6.10
C LYS A 35 17.27 3.56 -7.24
N ASP A 36 18.35 2.83 -6.99
CA ASP A 36 19.41 2.59 -7.99
C ASP A 36 19.06 1.44 -8.95
N PHE A 37 17.97 0.72 -8.66
CA PHE A 37 17.49 -0.42 -9.42
C PHE A 37 15.95 -0.45 -9.50
N ILE A 38 15.45 -1.18 -10.48
CA ILE A 38 14.02 -1.50 -10.65
C ILE A 38 13.82 -3.02 -10.72
N TYR A 39 12.62 -3.48 -10.39
CA TYR A 39 12.22 -4.86 -10.61
C TYR A 39 11.23 -4.94 -11.77
N THR A 40 11.52 -5.81 -12.74
CA THR A 40 10.65 -6.10 -13.88
C THR A 40 10.19 -7.56 -13.78
N TYR A 41 8.89 -7.81 -13.92
CA TYR A 41 8.35 -9.15 -14.00
C TYR A 41 8.09 -9.52 -15.47
N TYR A 42 8.74 -10.57 -15.97
CA TYR A 42 8.43 -11.13 -17.29
C TYR A 42 8.71 -12.64 -17.31
N GLY A 43 7.99 -13.39 -18.15
CA GLY A 43 8.26 -14.83 -18.34
C GLY A 43 8.20 -15.69 -17.07
N GLY A 44 7.44 -15.28 -16.06
CA GLY A 44 7.33 -16.02 -14.79
C GLY A 44 8.34 -15.64 -13.71
N ASN A 45 9.32 -14.77 -14.00
CA ASN A 45 10.42 -14.45 -13.10
C ASN A 45 10.55 -12.95 -12.84
N TRP A 46 11.13 -12.61 -11.68
CA TRP A 46 11.49 -11.25 -11.31
C TRP A 46 12.94 -10.96 -11.68
N TYR A 47 13.17 -9.86 -12.38
CA TYR A 47 14.50 -9.42 -12.81
C TYR A 47 14.83 -8.08 -12.15
N LYS A 48 16.01 -8.01 -11.53
CA LYS A 48 16.53 -6.78 -10.94
C LYS A 48 17.42 -6.08 -11.96
N GLU A 49 17.04 -4.87 -12.36
CA GLU A 49 17.77 -4.08 -13.34
C GLU A 49 18.36 -2.84 -12.69
N PHE A 50 19.68 -2.67 -12.81
CA PHE A 50 20.37 -1.46 -12.37
C PHE A 50 20.46 -0.49 -13.55
N LYS A 51 20.41 0.81 -13.25
CA LYS A 51 20.56 1.84 -14.29
C LYS A 51 21.96 1.74 -14.91
N LYS A 52 22.04 1.56 -16.23
CA LYS A 52 23.31 1.45 -16.98
C LYS A 52 23.87 2.81 -17.45
N THR A 53 23.39 3.91 -16.89
CA THR A 53 23.80 5.27 -17.32
C THR A 53 25.07 5.69 -16.57
N THR A 54 26.02 6.31 -17.28
CA THR A 54 27.30 6.81 -16.75
C THR A 54 27.13 7.96 -15.73
N ASP A 55 25.95 8.57 -15.67
CA ASP A 55 25.58 9.62 -14.73
C ASP A 55 24.93 9.05 -13.46
N PHE A 56 25.74 8.92 -12.41
CA PHE A 56 25.32 8.50 -11.06
C PHE A 56 24.32 9.46 -10.38
N THR A 57 24.06 10.62 -10.97
CA THR A 57 23.16 11.65 -10.43
C THR A 57 21.68 11.39 -10.70
N THR A 58 21.34 10.49 -11.64
CA THR A 58 19.95 10.27 -12.06
C THR A 58 19.40 8.98 -11.47
N LYS A 59 18.81 9.01 -10.27
CA LYS A 59 18.18 7.83 -9.67
C LYS A 59 16.86 7.46 -10.36
N ASN A 60 16.47 6.20 -10.30
CA ASN A 60 15.18 5.74 -10.81
C ASN A 60 14.08 6.04 -9.78
N ARG A 61 12.92 6.48 -10.26
CA ARG A 61 11.75 6.69 -9.42
C ARG A 61 10.90 5.41 -9.46
N VAL A 62 10.74 4.77 -8.33
CA VAL A 62 9.92 3.56 -8.18
C VAL A 62 8.71 3.88 -7.32
N PHE A 63 7.55 3.40 -7.74
CA PHE A 63 6.35 3.44 -6.93
C PHE A 63 6.30 2.20 -6.04
N GLU A 64 6.27 2.41 -4.72
CA GLU A 64 6.11 1.32 -3.77
C GLU A 64 4.85 1.53 -2.93
N PRO A 65 4.13 0.44 -2.59
CA PRO A 65 3.01 0.53 -1.67
C PRO A 65 3.50 1.03 -0.31
N ALA A 66 2.93 2.13 0.15
CA ALA A 66 3.18 2.76 1.42
C ALA A 66 1.91 2.71 2.27
N ILE A 67 2.06 2.30 3.52
CA ILE A 67 0.98 2.28 4.50
C ILE A 67 1.28 3.37 5.54
N SER A 68 0.36 4.33 5.68
CA SER A 68 0.42 5.32 6.75
C SER A 68 -0.52 4.91 7.88
N LEU A 69 0.04 4.51 9.02
CA LEU A 69 -0.72 4.23 10.24
C LEU A 69 -0.70 5.48 11.13
N VAL A 70 -1.87 6.05 11.38
CA VAL A 70 -2.05 7.12 12.38
C VAL A 70 -2.69 6.48 13.61
N LEU A 71 -1.93 6.36 14.70
CA LEU A 71 -2.40 5.84 15.97
C LEU A 71 -2.79 7.02 16.88
N THR A 72 -3.99 7.00 17.42
CA THR A 72 -4.48 7.96 18.44
C THR A 72 -4.89 7.20 19.69
N ASN A 73 -4.64 7.78 20.86
CA ASN A 73 -5.02 7.23 22.16
C ASN A 73 -6.50 7.51 22.47
#